data_AF-A0A8J2EPB9-F1
#
_entry.id   AF-A0A8J2EPB9-F1
#
_cell.length_a   1.000
_cell.length_b   1.000
_cell.length_c   1.000
_cell.angle_alpha   90.00
_cell.angle_beta   90.00
_cell.angle_gamma   90.00
#
_symmetry.space_group_name_H-M   'P 1'
#
loop_
_entity.id
_entity.type
_entity.pdbx_description
1 polymer ?
#
loop_
_entity_poly.entity_id
_entity_poly.type
_entity_poly.pdbx_seq_one_letter_code
_entity_poly.pdbx_strand_id
1 'polypeptide(L)'
;MGATDIVKTTPMECPAQESMDVVKMPATTPGLRLYPAMCNMEGCHEMPNDSADSSVDVADLKPCYADGCSICSLYLVFPACIGVSGSSEMCCSQMTCACCKVLDCSDAEKRCCTFCNYNNYLIMPRTCVQNQVQVGCVDQRAAFPCTKDVPCLCNYMCINCCADFGCKFACCATVGDLIPRLKEGK
;
A
#
# COMPACT_ATOMS: atom_id res chain seq x y z
N MET A 1 -2.81 -0.83 54.93
CA MET A 1 -1.96 -1.91 54.39
C MET A 1 -2.89 -2.82 53.59
N GLY A 2 -3.03 -2.58 52.29
CA GLY A 2 -3.86 -3.39 51.40
C GLY A 2 -2.94 -4.10 50.41
N ALA A 3 -3.01 -5.43 50.39
CA ALA A 3 -2.22 -6.26 49.49
C ALA A 3 -2.80 -6.15 48.07
N THR A 4 -1.95 -5.77 47.12
CA THR A 4 -2.27 -5.76 45.68
C THR A 4 -2.01 -7.15 45.13
N ASP A 5 -3.08 -7.88 44.78
CA ASP A 5 -2.98 -9.17 44.12
C ASP A 5 -2.51 -9.00 42.67
N ILE A 6 -1.33 -9.56 42.38
CA ILE A 6 -0.76 -9.62 41.04
C ILE A 6 -1.46 -10.76 40.29
N VAL A 7 -2.36 -10.41 39.38
CA VAL A 7 -3.03 -11.36 38.48
C VAL A 7 -1.98 -11.88 37.49
N LYS A 8 -1.57 -13.15 37.66
CA LYS A 8 -0.76 -13.87 36.67
C LYS A 8 -1.64 -14.22 35.47
N THR A 9 -1.42 -13.53 34.35
CA THR A 9 -1.99 -13.93 33.05
C THR A 9 -1.22 -15.13 32.51
N THR A 10 -1.93 -16.24 32.29
CA THR A 10 -1.40 -17.42 31.62
C THR A 10 -1.24 -17.16 30.11
N PRO A 11 -0.18 -17.67 29.46
CA PRO A 11 0.01 -17.54 28.02
C PRO A 11 -1.11 -18.25 27.25
N MET A 12 -1.64 -17.58 26.24
CA MET A 12 -2.68 -18.10 25.35
C MET A 12 -2.02 -19.03 24.32
N GLU A 13 -2.30 -20.33 24.40
CA GLU A 13 -1.83 -21.31 23.43
C GLU A 13 -2.60 -21.14 22.11
N CYS A 14 -1.88 -20.95 21.00
CA CYS A 14 -2.48 -20.96 19.67
C CYS A 14 -2.93 -22.40 19.30
N PRO A 15 -4.19 -22.62 18.90
CA PRO A 15 -4.64 -23.93 18.45
C PRO A 15 -3.88 -24.36 17.18
N ALA A 16 -3.56 -25.65 17.11
CA ALA A 16 -2.87 -26.26 15.98
C ALA A 16 -3.65 -26.04 14.67
N GLN A 17 -2.94 -25.65 13.61
CA GLN A 17 -3.52 -25.43 12.28
C GLN A 17 -3.93 -26.77 11.66
N GLU A 18 -5.23 -26.95 11.38
CA GLU A 18 -5.72 -28.02 10.50
C GLU A 18 -5.43 -27.65 9.04
N SER A 19 -4.87 -28.60 8.28
CA SER A 19 -4.59 -28.44 6.86
C SER A 19 -5.90 -28.46 6.05
N MET A 20 -6.20 -27.36 5.36
CA MET A 20 -7.29 -27.34 4.36
C MET A 20 -6.79 -27.85 3.00
N ASP A 21 -7.51 -28.83 2.45
CA ASP A 21 -7.28 -29.34 1.10
C ASP A 21 -7.69 -28.31 0.04
N VAL A 22 -6.78 -28.03 -0.89
CA VAL A 22 -6.99 -27.11 -2.01
C VAL A 22 -7.90 -27.76 -3.05
N VAL A 23 -9.15 -27.31 -3.12
CA VAL A 23 -10.09 -27.70 -4.19
C VAL A 23 -9.71 -27.00 -5.49
N LYS A 24 -9.22 -27.78 -6.47
CA LYS A 24 -8.94 -27.33 -7.83
C LYS A 24 -10.26 -27.04 -8.56
N MET A 25 -10.53 -25.77 -8.88
CA MET A 25 -11.66 -25.40 -9.76
C MET A 25 -11.23 -25.40 -11.24
N PRO A 26 -12.07 -25.88 -12.17
CA PRO A 26 -11.79 -25.80 -13.61
C PRO A 26 -11.99 -24.38 -14.15
N ALA A 27 -11.01 -23.89 -14.90
CA ALA A 27 -11.05 -22.58 -15.54
C ALA A 27 -11.81 -22.65 -16.87
N THR A 28 -12.96 -21.98 -16.95
CA THR A 28 -13.69 -21.74 -18.21
C THR A 28 -13.82 -20.24 -18.39
N THR A 29 -12.88 -19.61 -19.11
CA THR A 29 -12.92 -18.17 -19.40
C THR A 29 -13.31 -17.95 -20.87
N PRO A 30 -14.38 -17.19 -21.19
CA PRO A 30 -14.72 -16.82 -22.55
C PRO A 30 -13.68 -15.86 -23.13
N GLY A 31 -13.30 -16.08 -24.39
CA GLY A 31 -12.22 -15.37 -25.07
C GLY A 31 -12.46 -13.86 -25.18
N LEU A 32 -11.68 -13.10 -24.41
CA LEU A 32 -11.51 -11.67 -24.63
C LEU A 32 -10.65 -11.46 -25.88
N ARG A 33 -11.14 -10.64 -26.82
CA ARG A 33 -10.33 -10.16 -27.94
C ARG A 33 -9.23 -9.27 -27.39
N LEU A 34 -8.00 -9.78 -27.38
CA LEU A 34 -6.79 -9.00 -27.17
C LEU A 34 -6.66 -8.02 -28.35
N TYR A 35 -6.82 -6.72 -28.08
CA TYR A 35 -6.28 -5.71 -28.98
C TYR A 35 -4.75 -5.90 -28.98
N PRO A 36 -4.08 -5.90 -30.15
CA PRO A 36 -2.63 -5.97 -30.20
C PRO A 36 -2.08 -4.76 -29.45
N ALA A 37 -1.49 -5.01 -28.28
CA ALA A 37 -0.77 -4.00 -27.52
C ALA A 37 0.34 -3.48 -28.44
N MET A 38 0.28 -2.19 -28.78
CA MET A 38 1.32 -1.50 -29.53
C MET A 38 2.56 -1.35 -28.64
N CYS A 39 3.30 -2.44 -28.41
CA CYS A 39 4.67 -2.38 -27.93
C CYS A 39 5.60 -2.18 -29.14
N ASN A 40 5.53 -1.00 -29.77
CA ASN A 40 6.57 -0.57 -30.70
C ASN A 40 7.59 0.22 -29.86
N MET A 41 8.43 -0.53 -29.14
CA MET A 41 9.41 -0.02 -28.17
C MET A 41 10.80 0.07 -28.80
N GLU A 42 11.00 1.02 -29.72
CA GLU A 42 12.35 1.51 -30.02
C GLU A 42 12.68 2.62 -29.02
N GLY A 43 12.97 2.24 -27.78
CA GLY A 43 13.35 3.18 -26.72
C GLY A 43 12.78 2.89 -25.33
N CYS A 44 12.84 1.62 -24.86
CA CYS A 44 12.62 1.33 -23.44
C CYS A 44 13.69 2.08 -22.62
N HIS A 45 13.35 3.24 -22.08
CA HIS A 45 14.08 3.76 -20.94
C HIS A 45 13.92 2.76 -19.79
N GLU A 46 15.03 2.41 -19.15
CA GLU A 46 15.06 1.55 -17.96
C GLU A 46 14.03 2.08 -16.95
N MET A 47 12.98 1.30 -16.70
CA MET A 47 12.11 1.53 -15.55
C MET A 47 12.64 0.69 -14.40
N PRO A 48 12.61 1.21 -13.16
CA PRO A 48 13.08 0.45 -12.01
C PRO A 48 12.26 -0.83 -11.82
N ASN A 49 12.98 -1.93 -11.58
CA ASN A 49 12.46 -3.29 -11.51
C ASN A 49 11.59 -3.50 -10.24
N ASP A 50 10.35 -3.90 -10.43
CA ASP A 50 9.23 -3.94 -9.46
C ASP A 50 9.25 -5.17 -8.51
N SER A 51 10.43 -5.64 -8.08
CA SER A 51 10.52 -6.77 -7.14
C SER A 51 10.93 -6.43 -5.71
N ALA A 52 11.14 -5.16 -5.35
CA ALA A 52 11.38 -4.81 -3.94
C ALA A 52 11.00 -3.39 -3.49
N ASP A 53 10.85 -2.41 -4.38
CA ASP A 53 10.74 -1.02 -3.89
C ASP A 53 10.00 -0.07 -4.84
N SER A 54 8.85 -0.47 -5.38
CA SER A 54 7.92 0.47 -6.05
C SER A 54 7.22 1.39 -5.04
N SER A 55 7.83 1.61 -3.87
CA SER A 55 7.25 2.37 -2.79
C SER A 55 7.20 3.83 -3.23
N VAL A 56 5.99 4.28 -3.59
CA VAL A 56 5.77 5.69 -3.87
C VAL A 56 6.11 6.45 -2.60
N ASP A 57 7.03 7.40 -2.70
CA ASP A 57 7.41 8.22 -1.55
C ASP A 57 6.19 9.04 -1.10
N VAL A 58 5.85 8.92 0.18
CA VAL A 58 4.76 9.66 0.82
C VAL A 58 4.97 11.15 0.63
N ALA A 59 6.21 11.63 0.72
CA ALA A 59 6.51 13.06 0.69
C ALA A 59 6.11 13.72 -0.64
N ASP A 60 6.16 12.98 -1.75
CA ASP A 60 5.87 13.49 -3.10
C ASP A 60 4.37 13.42 -3.46
N LEU A 61 3.57 12.73 -2.64
CA LEU A 61 2.14 12.59 -2.87
C LEU A 61 1.39 13.91 -2.66
N LYS A 62 0.36 14.12 -3.49
CA LYS A 62 -0.60 15.21 -3.31
C LYS A 62 -1.87 14.65 -2.66
N PRO A 63 -2.14 14.94 -1.37
CA PRO A 63 -3.34 14.45 -0.72
C PRO A 63 -4.57 15.14 -1.32
N CYS A 64 -5.53 14.34 -1.76
CA CYS A 64 -6.83 14.79 -2.26
C CYS A 64 -7.89 14.77 -1.13
N TYR A 65 -7.82 13.75 -0.27
CA TYR A 65 -8.67 13.59 0.89
C TYR A 65 -7.87 12.94 2.00
N ALA A 66 -7.95 13.47 3.22
CA ALA A 66 -7.36 12.84 4.39
C ALA A 66 -8.20 13.13 5.63
N ASP A 67 -8.38 12.12 6.47
CA ASP A 67 -9.08 12.27 7.75
C ASP A 67 -8.37 11.47 8.84
N GLY A 68 -7.70 12.21 9.72
CA GLY A 68 -6.86 11.67 10.78
C GLY A 68 -5.78 10.77 10.19
N CYS A 69 -5.94 9.46 10.38
CA CYS A 69 -4.93 8.48 10.04
C CYS A 69 -5.11 7.81 8.68
N SER A 70 -6.01 8.32 7.84
CA SER A 70 -6.27 7.86 6.48
C SER A 70 -5.97 8.96 5.48
N ILE A 71 -5.26 8.63 4.39
CA ILE A 71 -4.79 9.55 3.35
C ILE A 71 -5.13 8.93 2.00
N CYS A 72 -5.74 9.71 1.12
CA CYS A 72 -6.00 9.39 -0.27
C CYS A 72 -5.33 10.46 -1.14
N SER A 73 -4.39 10.05 -1.98
CA SER A 73 -3.52 10.90 -2.78
C SER A 73 -3.56 10.51 -4.25
N LEU A 74 -3.08 11.43 -5.10
CA LEU A 74 -2.94 11.18 -6.53
C LEU A 74 -1.47 10.86 -6.88
N TYR A 75 -1.26 9.74 -7.57
CA TYR A 75 0.00 9.30 -8.15
C TYR A 75 -0.11 9.25 -9.68
N LEU A 76 0.41 10.28 -10.35
CA LEU A 76 0.16 10.53 -11.78
C LEU A 76 1.37 10.19 -12.68
N VAL A 77 2.20 9.23 -12.27
CA VAL A 77 3.38 8.83 -13.04
C VAL A 77 3.02 7.67 -13.98
N PHE A 78 2.83 7.95 -15.26
CA PHE A 78 2.58 6.92 -16.27
C PHE A 78 3.91 6.26 -16.71
N PRO A 79 3.95 4.92 -16.93
CA PRO A 79 2.88 3.93 -16.77
C PRO A 79 2.77 3.34 -15.36
N ALA A 80 3.61 3.75 -14.41
CA ALA A 80 3.66 3.21 -13.04
C ALA A 80 2.35 3.36 -12.26
N CYS A 81 1.50 4.31 -12.64
CA CYS A 81 0.16 4.51 -12.12
C CYS A 81 -0.85 3.46 -12.61
N ILE A 82 -0.52 2.56 -13.55
CA ILE A 82 -1.45 1.54 -14.02
C ILE A 82 -1.42 0.32 -13.10
N GLY A 83 -2.60 -0.23 -12.81
CA GLY A 83 -2.77 -1.47 -12.06
C GLY A 83 -3.05 -1.22 -10.59
N VAL A 84 -2.86 -2.26 -9.79
CA VAL A 84 -3.05 -2.27 -8.35
C VAL A 84 -1.78 -2.79 -7.72
N SER A 85 -1.31 -2.15 -6.65
CA SER A 85 -0.22 -2.64 -5.82
C SER A 85 -0.46 -2.20 -4.39
N GLY A 86 -0.33 -3.10 -3.43
CA GLY A 86 -0.56 -2.72 -2.04
C GLY A 86 -0.06 -3.75 -1.03
N SER A 87 0.12 -3.26 0.19
CA SER A 87 0.40 -4.03 1.39
C SER A 87 -0.56 -3.62 2.48
N SER A 88 -1.14 -4.59 3.19
CA SER A 88 -2.04 -4.36 4.31
C SER A 88 -1.65 -5.24 5.47
N GLU A 89 -1.51 -4.66 6.65
CA GLU A 89 -1.42 -5.33 7.92
C GLU A 89 -2.67 -4.96 8.72
N MET A 90 -3.45 -5.96 9.08
CA MET A 90 -4.62 -5.80 9.93
C MET A 90 -4.60 -6.90 10.98
N CYS A 91 -4.43 -6.50 12.24
CA CYS A 91 -4.23 -7.44 13.34
C CYS A 91 -3.10 -8.44 13.01
N CYS A 92 -3.35 -9.75 13.11
CA CYS A 92 -2.36 -10.78 12.83
C CYS A 92 -2.22 -11.16 11.36
N SER A 93 -2.87 -10.46 10.42
CA SER A 93 -2.82 -10.77 8.99
C SER A 93 -2.00 -9.71 8.26
N GLN A 94 -1.03 -10.17 7.46
CA GLN A 94 -0.31 -9.36 6.50
C GLN A 94 -0.66 -9.85 5.09
N MET A 95 -0.92 -8.91 4.21
CA MET A 95 -1.37 -9.13 2.85
C MET A 95 -0.54 -8.26 1.91
N THR A 96 -0.08 -8.82 0.81
CA THR A 96 0.49 -8.06 -0.31
C THR A 96 -0.22 -8.43 -1.59
N CYS A 97 -0.60 -7.45 -2.40
CA CYS A 97 -1.27 -7.68 -3.67
C CYS A 97 -0.63 -6.86 -4.78
N ALA A 98 -0.59 -7.42 -5.99
CA ALA A 98 -0.30 -6.70 -7.22
C ALA A 98 -1.20 -7.26 -8.33
N CYS A 99 -1.98 -6.41 -8.98
CA CYS A 99 -2.90 -6.82 -10.05
C CYS A 99 -2.81 -5.87 -11.24
N CYS A 100 -2.83 -6.41 -12.46
CA CYS A 100 -2.70 -5.65 -13.71
C CYS A 100 -1.55 -4.62 -13.72
N LYS A 101 -0.45 -4.90 -13.00
CA LYS A 101 0.71 -3.99 -12.87
C LYS A 101 1.62 -4.16 -14.10
N VAL A 102 1.99 -3.07 -14.75
CA VAL A 102 2.90 -3.10 -15.90
C VAL A 102 4.32 -3.30 -15.41
N LEU A 103 5.04 -4.24 -16.00
CA LEU A 103 6.44 -4.51 -15.70
C LEU A 103 7.34 -3.90 -16.78
N ASP A 104 8.57 -3.60 -16.41
CA ASP A 104 9.62 -3.07 -17.28
C ASP A 104 10.14 -4.08 -18.32
N CYS A 105 9.62 -5.31 -18.34
CA CYS A 105 10.05 -6.43 -19.18
C CYS A 105 11.53 -6.79 -19.02
N SER A 106 12.20 -6.30 -17.97
CA SER A 106 13.63 -6.55 -17.70
C SER A 106 13.86 -7.88 -17.00
N ASP A 107 12.80 -8.46 -16.44
CA ASP A 107 12.81 -9.77 -15.80
C ASP A 107 13.36 -10.86 -16.74
N ALA A 108 14.06 -11.85 -16.18
CA ALA A 108 14.64 -12.97 -16.95
C ALA A 108 13.60 -13.73 -17.79
N GLU A 109 12.35 -13.76 -17.30
CA GLU A 109 11.19 -14.39 -17.96
C GLU A 109 10.52 -13.46 -18.99
N LYS A 110 11.01 -12.23 -19.17
CA LYS A 110 10.46 -11.19 -20.07
C LYS A 110 8.96 -10.96 -19.87
N ARG A 111 8.51 -10.99 -18.61
CA ARG A 111 7.11 -10.74 -18.25
C ARG A 111 6.78 -9.27 -18.47
N CYS A 112 5.67 -9.00 -19.15
CA CYS A 112 5.24 -7.63 -19.45
C CYS A 112 4.28 -7.05 -18.42
N CYS A 113 3.54 -7.89 -17.70
CA CYS A 113 2.64 -7.44 -16.65
C CYS A 113 2.38 -8.55 -15.62
N THR A 114 2.04 -8.13 -14.41
CA THR A 114 1.47 -9.01 -13.38
C THR A 114 -0.04 -8.97 -13.51
N PHE A 115 -0.67 -10.10 -13.86
CA PHE A 115 -2.13 -10.19 -13.89
C PHE A 115 -2.73 -10.15 -12.48
N CYS A 116 -2.26 -11.07 -11.62
CA CYS A 116 -2.64 -11.14 -10.22
C CYS A 116 -1.52 -11.85 -9.45
N ASN A 117 -1.02 -11.22 -8.40
CA ASN A 117 -0.11 -11.78 -7.42
C ASN A 117 -0.64 -11.40 -6.03
N TYR A 118 -0.76 -12.37 -5.16
CA TYR A 118 -1.38 -12.21 -3.85
C TYR A 118 -0.70 -13.12 -2.84
N ASN A 119 -0.19 -12.53 -1.76
CA ASN A 119 0.41 -13.27 -0.66
C ASN A 119 -0.25 -12.86 0.66
N ASN A 120 -0.43 -13.85 1.55
CA ASN A 120 -0.97 -13.64 2.88
C ASN A 120 -0.12 -14.40 3.88
N TYR A 121 0.16 -13.75 4.99
CA TYR A 121 0.96 -14.30 6.07
C TYR A 121 0.29 -13.99 7.40
N LEU A 122 0.45 -14.90 8.35
CA LEU A 122 0.14 -14.60 9.74
C LEU A 122 1.41 -14.03 10.39
N ILE A 123 1.30 -12.82 10.92
CA ILE A 123 2.40 -12.11 11.58
C ILE A 123 1.99 -11.66 12.99
N MET A 124 2.97 -11.35 13.82
CA MET A 124 2.72 -10.63 15.07
C MET A 124 2.55 -9.13 14.76
N PRO A 125 1.38 -8.52 15.01
CA PRO A 125 1.14 -7.12 14.68
C PRO A 125 2.07 -6.19 15.43
N ARG A 126 2.56 -5.15 14.75
CA ARG A 126 3.18 -3.97 15.38
C ARG A 126 2.19 -2.83 15.55
N THR A 127 1.20 -2.75 14.67
CA THR A 127 0.11 -1.77 14.65
C THR A 127 -1.23 -2.50 14.54
N CYS A 128 -2.34 -1.83 14.86
CA CYS A 128 -3.66 -2.42 14.72
C CYS A 128 -4.06 -2.52 13.24
N VAL A 129 -3.78 -1.44 12.50
CA VAL A 129 -4.02 -1.33 11.07
C VAL A 129 -2.84 -0.59 10.45
N GLN A 130 -2.32 -1.09 9.34
CA GLN A 130 -1.40 -0.39 8.46
C GLN A 130 -1.68 -0.83 7.02
N ASN A 131 -2.31 0.03 6.25
CA ASN A 131 -2.72 -0.24 4.87
C ASN A 131 -2.04 0.76 3.94
N GLN A 132 -1.52 0.27 2.83
CA GLN A 132 -1.04 1.07 1.72
C GLN A 132 -1.49 0.36 0.44
N VAL A 133 -2.35 1.00 -0.34
CA VAL A 133 -2.84 0.44 -1.60
C VAL A 133 -2.89 1.53 -2.65
N GLN A 134 -2.22 1.26 -3.77
CA GLN A 134 -2.34 2.00 -4.99
C GLN A 134 -3.37 1.30 -5.89
N VAL A 135 -4.40 2.02 -6.31
CA VAL A 135 -5.41 1.58 -7.28
C VAL A 135 -5.42 2.57 -8.43
N GLY A 136 -4.75 2.22 -9.52
CA GLY A 136 -4.51 3.13 -10.62
C GLY A 136 -3.69 4.34 -10.15
N CYS A 137 -4.18 5.53 -10.49
CA CYS A 137 -3.58 6.81 -10.09
C CYS A 137 -3.90 7.22 -8.65
N VAL A 138 -4.61 6.39 -7.88
CA VAL A 138 -5.01 6.72 -6.50
C VAL A 138 -4.16 5.92 -5.54
N ASP A 139 -3.45 6.59 -4.64
CA ASP A 139 -2.70 5.99 -3.53
C ASP A 139 -3.49 6.21 -2.24
N GLN A 140 -3.82 5.13 -1.53
CA GLN A 140 -4.52 5.16 -0.27
C GLN A 140 -3.64 4.59 0.83
N ARG A 141 -3.51 5.31 1.94
CA ARG A 141 -2.76 4.88 3.12
C ARG A 141 -3.60 5.05 4.36
N ALA A 142 -3.52 4.10 5.28
CA ALA A 142 -4.12 4.22 6.59
C ALA A 142 -3.24 3.57 7.65
N ALA A 143 -3.12 4.14 8.84
CA ALA A 143 -2.46 3.45 9.95
C ALA A 143 -3.03 3.82 11.33
N PHE A 144 -3.36 2.83 12.14
CA PHE A 144 -3.84 3.04 13.51
C PHE A 144 -2.98 2.26 14.52
N PRO A 145 -2.30 2.95 15.45
CA PRO A 145 -2.13 4.40 15.55
C PRO A 145 -1.32 4.97 14.36
N CYS A 146 -1.31 6.30 14.19
CA CYS A 146 -0.52 6.94 13.13
C CYS A 146 0.97 6.54 13.23
N THR A 147 1.60 6.30 12.10
CA THR A 147 3.00 5.88 12.01
C THR A 147 3.86 7.00 11.44
N LYS A 148 5.17 6.72 11.28
CA LYS A 148 6.07 7.66 10.60
C LYS A 148 5.66 7.84 9.13
N ASP A 149 5.19 6.78 8.49
CA ASP A 149 4.85 6.74 7.07
C ASP A 149 3.41 7.21 6.79
N VAL A 150 2.51 7.06 7.76
CA VAL A 150 1.12 7.54 7.65
C VAL A 150 0.86 8.57 8.77
N PRO A 151 1.19 9.85 8.52
CA PRO A 151 0.98 10.90 9.50
C PRO A 151 -0.51 11.24 9.66
N CYS A 152 -0.82 11.92 10.76
CA CYS A 152 -2.16 12.48 10.95
C CYS A 152 -2.36 13.68 10.02
N LEU A 153 -3.29 13.57 9.06
CA LEU A 153 -3.64 14.61 8.10
C LEU A 153 -5.15 14.85 8.10
N CYS A 154 -5.55 16.11 7.98
CA CYS A 154 -6.93 16.50 7.69
C CYS A 154 -6.92 17.37 6.43
N ASN A 155 -7.42 16.81 5.34
CA ASN A 155 -7.43 17.43 4.03
C ASN A 155 -8.78 17.15 3.34
N TYR A 156 -9.35 18.16 2.72
CA TYR A 156 -10.55 18.02 1.90
C TYR A 156 -10.35 18.72 0.56
N MET A 157 -10.46 17.97 -0.54
CA MET A 157 -10.31 18.50 -1.91
C MET A 157 -8.99 19.24 -2.12
N CYS A 158 -7.86 18.62 -1.74
CA CYS A 158 -6.51 19.20 -1.81
C CYS A 158 -6.27 20.42 -0.90
N ILE A 159 -7.24 20.79 -0.05
CA ILE A 159 -7.08 21.84 0.96
C ILE A 159 -6.72 21.18 2.28
N ASN A 160 -5.50 21.42 2.74
CA ASN A 160 -5.04 20.92 4.04
C ASN A 160 -5.50 21.86 5.15
N CYS A 161 -6.05 21.30 6.22
CA CYS A 161 -6.45 22.01 7.43
C CYS A 161 -5.47 21.71 8.57
N CYS A 162 -5.18 20.42 8.78
CA CYS A 162 -4.29 19.95 9.83
C CYS A 162 -3.27 18.97 9.25
N ALA A 163 -2.03 19.06 9.71
CA ALA A 163 -0.99 18.10 9.38
C ALA A 163 -0.05 17.90 10.57
N ASP A 164 0.23 16.63 10.88
CA ASP A 164 1.09 16.21 11.99
C ASP A 164 0.66 16.81 13.34
N PHE A 165 -0.65 16.69 13.64
CA PHE A 165 -1.29 17.22 14.86
C PHE A 165 -1.25 18.75 15.02
N GLY A 166 -0.85 19.51 13.99
CA GLY A 166 -0.88 20.97 13.97
C GLY A 166 -1.78 21.54 12.86
N CYS A 167 -2.35 22.73 13.07
CA CYS A 167 -3.09 23.46 12.03
C CYS A 167 -2.11 24.00 10.98
N LYS A 168 -2.24 23.55 9.74
CA LYS A 168 -1.35 23.93 8.63
C LYS A 168 -2.18 24.09 7.36
N PHE A 169 -2.61 25.32 7.10
CA PHE A 169 -3.41 25.63 5.93
C PHE A 169 -2.54 25.73 4.68
N ALA A 170 -2.82 24.89 3.69
CA ALA A 170 -2.20 24.96 2.37
C ALA A 170 -3.14 24.35 1.33
N CYS A 171 -2.96 24.75 0.08
CA CYS A 171 -3.74 24.24 -1.05
C CYS A 171 -2.80 23.55 -2.04
N CYS A 172 -3.14 22.35 -2.49
CA CYS A 172 -2.38 21.57 -3.47
C CYS A 172 -0.90 21.30 -3.08
N ALA A 173 -0.57 21.43 -1.80
CA ALA A 173 0.75 21.13 -1.25
C ALA A 173 1.00 19.63 -1.25
N THR A 174 2.25 19.22 -1.44
CA THR A 174 2.64 17.81 -1.25
C THR A 174 2.63 17.46 0.23
N VAL A 175 2.55 16.18 0.59
CA VAL A 175 2.63 15.77 2.00
C VAL A 175 3.98 16.21 2.61
N GLY A 176 5.06 16.18 1.85
CA GLY A 176 6.38 16.62 2.30
C GLY A 176 6.47 18.14 2.54
N ASP A 177 5.70 18.96 1.82
CA ASP A 177 5.62 20.40 2.10
C ASP A 177 4.84 20.69 3.39
N LEU A 178 3.83 19.87 3.68
CA LEU A 178 3.04 19.96 4.90
C LEU A 178 3.82 19.45 6.13
N ILE A 179 4.63 18.41 5.93
CA ILE A 179 5.33 17.67 6.97
C ILE A 179 6.81 17.48 6.57
N PRO A 180 7.67 18.48 6.85
CA PRO A 180 9.08 18.47 6.42
C PRO A 180 9.89 17.27 6.91
N ARG A 181 9.57 16.71 8.09
CA ARG A 181 10.26 15.53 8.64
C ARG A 181 10.19 14.29 7.73
N LEU A 182 9.24 14.23 6.80
CA LEU A 182 9.15 13.14 5.83
C LEU A 182 10.21 13.25 4.72
N LYS A 183 10.73 14.45 4.44
CA LYS A 183 11.80 14.65 3.47
C LYS A 183 13.18 14.27 4.01
N GLU A 184 13.36 14.31 5.33
CA GLU A 184 14.64 14.09 6.02
C GLU A 184 14.97 12.61 6.27
N GLY A 185 13.99 11.71 6.13
CA GLY A 185 14.14 10.28 6.39
C GLY A 185 14.64 9.44 5.21
N LYS A 186 15.16 10.10 4.16
CA LYS A 186 15.77 9.45 2.98
C LYS A 186 17.26 9.21 3.16
#